data_AF-A0A955GN57-F1
#
_entry.id   AF-A0A955GN57-F1
#
_cell.length_a   1.000
_cell.length_b   1.000
_cell.length_c   1.000
_cell.angle_alpha   90.00
_cell.angle_beta   90.00
_cell.angle_gamma   90.00
#
_symmetry.space_group_name_H-M   'P 1'
#
loop_
_entity.id
_entity.type
_entity.pdbx_description
1 polymer ?
#
loop_
_entity_poly.entity_id
_entity_poly.type
_entity_poly.pdbx_seq_one_letter_code
_entity_poly.pdbx_strand_id
1 'polypeptide(L)'
;MAKKTEPVKPEATVVKAAKKVDISKMSADELSQKATEIRNDIVSLKKGILNGTVQNYKMGSVKKKELARVLTALKLKSKEEK
;
A
#
# COMPACT_ATOMS: atom_id res chain seq x y z
N MET A 1 -34.64 -29.41 -20.19
CA MET A 1 -33.99 -28.26 -19.52
C MET A 1 -32.89 -28.77 -18.62
N ALA A 2 -31.62 -28.47 -18.92
CA ALA A 2 -30.51 -28.71 -18.00
C ALA A 2 -29.40 -27.70 -18.34
N LYS A 3 -29.39 -26.56 -17.62
CA LYS A 3 -28.29 -25.58 -17.72
C LYS A 3 -27.09 -26.18 -16.99
N LYS A 4 -26.03 -26.50 -17.73
CA LYS A 4 -24.71 -26.80 -17.18
C LYS A 4 -24.20 -25.51 -16.52
N THR A 5 -24.08 -25.51 -15.20
CA THR A 5 -23.38 -24.47 -14.45
C THR A 5 -21.88 -24.72 -14.59
N GLU A 6 -21.22 -23.85 -15.33
CA GLU A 6 -19.77 -23.78 -15.41
C GLU A 6 -19.19 -23.43 -14.03
N PRO A 7 -18.04 -24.00 -13.63
CA PRO A 7 -17.39 -23.62 -12.39
C PRO A 7 -16.83 -22.21 -12.54
N VAL A 8 -17.42 -21.27 -11.79
CA VAL A 8 -16.89 -19.92 -11.62
C VAL A 8 -15.53 -20.06 -10.93
N LYS A 9 -14.46 -20.11 -11.73
CA LYS A 9 -13.09 -19.84 -11.26
C LYS A 9 -13.17 -18.53 -10.49
N PRO A 10 -12.72 -18.46 -9.22
CA PRO A 10 -12.50 -17.17 -8.61
C PRO A 10 -11.50 -16.46 -9.51
N GLU A 11 -11.94 -15.35 -10.12
CA GLU A 11 -11.05 -14.41 -10.77
C GLU A 11 -10.03 -14.02 -9.71
N ALA A 12 -8.88 -14.70 -9.76
CA ALA A 12 -7.66 -14.13 -9.27
C ALA A 12 -7.47 -12.89 -10.14
N THR A 13 -8.03 -11.76 -9.72
CA THR A 13 -7.45 -10.47 -9.99
C THR A 13 -6.02 -10.60 -9.52
N VAL A 14 -5.16 -10.99 -10.46
CA VAL A 14 -3.72 -10.87 -10.36
C VAL A 14 -3.54 -9.39 -10.09
N VAL A 15 -3.41 -9.06 -8.82
CA VAL A 15 -3.07 -7.72 -8.34
C VAL A 15 -1.71 -7.48 -8.96
N LYS A 16 -1.75 -6.88 -10.15
CA LYS A 16 -0.63 -6.49 -10.97
C LYS A 16 0.34 -5.86 -10.01
N ALA A 17 1.45 -6.56 -9.74
CA ALA A 17 2.49 -6.14 -8.83
C ALA A 17 2.68 -4.65 -9.04
N ALA A 18 2.28 -3.85 -8.05
CA ALA A 18 2.21 -2.40 -8.18
C ALA A 18 3.61 -1.93 -8.54
N LYS A 19 3.87 -1.75 -9.85
CA LYS A 19 4.99 -0.98 -10.37
C LYS A 19 4.94 0.29 -9.56
N LYS A 20 6.01 0.53 -8.78
CA LYS A 20 6.24 1.70 -7.92
C LYS A 20 5.17 2.74 -8.21
N VAL A 21 4.17 2.89 -7.34
CA VAL A 21 3.22 3.99 -7.51
C VAL A 21 4.08 5.22 -7.76
N ASP A 22 3.80 5.95 -8.84
CA ASP A 22 4.59 7.11 -9.23
C ASP A 22 4.36 8.20 -8.17
N ILE A 23 5.03 8.06 -7.01
CA ILE A 23 4.94 8.97 -5.87
C ILE A 23 5.26 10.40 -6.36
N SER A 24 6.10 10.54 -7.39
CA SER A 24 6.43 11.82 -8.03
C SER A 24 5.24 12.51 -8.71
N LYS A 25 4.22 11.77 -9.16
CA LYS A 25 3.04 12.33 -9.85
C LYS A 25 1.93 12.77 -8.89
N MET A 26 1.94 12.31 -7.63
CA MET A 26 0.90 12.58 -6.65
C MET A 26 0.99 14.00 -6.10
N SER A 27 -0.11 14.72 -5.92
CA SER A 27 -0.12 16.07 -5.33
C SER A 27 0.36 16.08 -3.87
N ALA A 28 0.68 17.25 -3.30
CA ALA A 28 1.08 17.35 -1.90
C ALA A 28 0.00 16.80 -0.94
N ASP A 29 -1.27 17.09 -1.24
CA ASP A 29 -2.42 16.57 -0.48
C ASP A 29 -2.54 15.06 -0.58
N GLU A 30 -2.44 14.49 -1.79
CA GLU A 30 -2.49 13.05 -2.02
C GLU A 30 -1.32 12.32 -1.32
N LEU A 31 -0.12 12.93 -1.33
CA LEU A 31 1.03 12.40 -0.60
C LEU A 31 0.80 12.41 0.92
N SER A 32 0.11 13.43 1.44
CA SER A 32 -0.21 13.52 2.87
C SER A 32 -1.23 12.45 3.30
N GLN A 33 -2.27 12.23 2.47
CA GLN A 33 -3.28 11.20 2.69
C GLN A 33 -2.63 9.82 2.66
N LYS A 34 -1.82 9.56 1.64
CA LYS A 34 -1.10 8.30 1.50
C LYS A 34 -0.10 8.05 2.63
N ALA A 35 0.56 9.09 3.14
CA ALA A 35 1.43 8.95 4.31
C ALA A 35 0.64 8.50 5.55
N THR A 36 -0.59 8.99 5.71
CA THR A 36 -1.49 8.61 6.81
C THR A 36 -1.97 7.16 6.67
N GLU A 37 -2.37 6.76 5.46
CA GLU A 37 -2.74 5.37 5.16
C GLU A 37 -1.60 4.40 5.47
N ILE A 38 -0.39 4.69 4.98
CA ILE A 38 0.77 3.82 5.22
C ILE A 38 1.12 3.75 6.72
N ARG A 39 0.93 4.83 7.49
CA ARG A 39 1.11 4.81 8.95
C ARG A 39 0.10 3.87 9.61
N ASN A 40 -1.16 3.92 9.21
CA ASN A 40 -2.21 3.03 9.72
C ASN A 40 -1.91 1.57 9.38
N ASP A 41 -1.49 1.29 8.15
CA ASP A 41 -1.06 -0.04 7.73
C ASP A 41 0.09 -0.59 8.58
N ILE A 42 1.10 0.25 8.88
CA ILE A 42 2.22 -0.15 9.73
C ILE A 42 1.73 -0.52 11.13
N VAL A 43 0.79 0.23 11.70
CA VAL A 43 0.21 -0.06 13.02
C VAL A 43 -0.59 -1.36 12.98
N SER A 44 -1.44 -1.56 11.97
CA SER A 44 -2.21 -2.80 11.79
C SER A 44 -1.30 -4.01 11.60
N LEU A 45 -0.23 -3.89 10.82
CA LEU A 45 0.79 -4.93 10.65
C LEU A 45 1.50 -5.23 11.97
N LYS A 46 1.87 -4.21 12.75
CA LYS A 46 2.48 -4.41 14.08
C LYS A 46 1.53 -5.16 15.01
N LYS A 47 0.26 -4.77 15.05
CA LYS A 47 -0.76 -5.46 15.87
C LYS A 47 -0.94 -6.91 15.41
N GLY A 48 -1.02 -7.16 14.11
CA GLY A 48 -1.14 -8.51 13.57
C GLY A 48 0.09 -9.39 13.83
N ILE A 49 1.28 -8.78 13.79
CA ILE A 49 2.53 -9.46 14.17
C ILE A 49 2.51 -9.86 15.65
N LEU A 50 2.14 -8.93 16.54
CA LEU A 50 2.05 -9.21 17.98
C LEU A 50 1.00 -10.27 18.31
N ASN A 51 -0.14 -10.25 17.60
CA ASN A 51 -1.22 -11.21 17.79
C ASN A 51 -0.97 -12.55 17.06
N GLY A 52 0.15 -12.69 16.36
CA GLY A 52 0.49 -13.89 15.60
C GLY A 52 -0.33 -14.12 14.32
N THR A 53 -1.24 -13.20 13.96
CA THR A 53 -2.06 -13.30 12.73
C THR A 53 -1.28 -12.95 11.47
N VAL A 54 -0.17 -12.21 11.61
CA VAL A 54 0.73 -11.87 10.51
C VAL A 54 2.10 -12.48 10.76
N GLN A 55 2.42 -13.55 10.02
CA GLN A 55 3.73 -14.21 10.09
C GLN A 55 4.80 -13.51 9.23
N ASN A 56 4.40 -12.68 8.26
CA ASN A 56 5.36 -12.00 7.38
C ASN A 56 5.89 -10.71 8.03
N TYR A 57 6.87 -10.85 8.92
CA TYR A 57 7.51 -9.74 9.63
C TYR A 57 8.19 -8.73 8.69
N LYS A 58 8.61 -9.15 7.48
CA LYS A 58 9.29 -8.28 6.51
C LYS A 58 8.36 -7.21 5.93
N MET A 59 7.04 -7.44 5.93
CA MET A 59 6.03 -6.49 5.44
C MET A 59 6.12 -5.13 6.15
N GLY A 60 6.35 -5.13 7.47
CA GLY A 60 6.47 -3.88 8.23
C GLY A 60 7.66 -3.04 7.77
N SER A 61 8.80 -3.67 7.48
CA SER A 61 9.98 -2.99 6.95
C SER A 61 9.78 -2.45 5.53
N VAL A 62 9.04 -3.17 4.69
CA VAL A 62 8.69 -2.71 3.34
C VAL A 62 7.81 -1.46 3.40
N LYS A 63 6.74 -1.48 4.21
CA LYS A 63 5.84 -0.33 4.39
C LYS A 63 6.54 0.89 5.00
N LYS A 64 7.49 0.70 5.92
CA LYS A 64 8.33 1.80 6.44
C LYS A 64 9.20 2.43 5.34
N LYS A 65 9.80 1.62 4.45
CA LYS A 65 10.57 2.13 3.31
C LYS A 65 9.68 2.88 2.32
N GLU A 66 8.44 2.41 2.12
CA GLU A 66 7.45 3.11 1.31
C GLU A 66 7.07 4.47 1.92
N LEU A 67 6.78 4.51 3.22
CA LEU A 67 6.50 5.75 3.96
C LEU A 67 7.65 6.76 3.82
N ALA A 68 8.90 6.32 3.96
CA ALA A 68 10.07 7.18 3.82
C ALA A 68 10.16 7.82 2.43
N ARG A 69 9.80 7.08 1.36
CA ARG A 69 9.75 7.63 -0.01
C ARG A 69 8.63 8.66 -0.17
N VAL A 70 7.44 8.39 0.36
CA VAL A 70 6.30 9.33 0.32
C VAL A 70 6.65 10.63 1.05
N LEU A 71 7.22 10.54 2.25
CA LEU A 71 7.65 11.71 3.01
C LEU A 71 8.78 12.49 2.32
N THR A 72 9.68 11.80 1.62
CA THR A 72 10.74 12.44 0.83
C THR A 72 10.14 13.23 -0.33
N ALA A 73 9.20 12.63 -1.07
CA ALA A 73 8.51 13.31 -2.16
C ALA A 73 7.68 14.51 -1.67
N LEU A 74 6.99 14.37 -0.54
CA LEU A 74 6.24 15.47 0.07
C LEU A 74 7.18 16.62 0.45
N LYS A 75 8.34 16.33 1.06
CA LYS A 75 9.35 17.34 1.37
C LYS A 75 9.91 18.05 0.13
N LEU A 76 10.06 17.34 -0.99
CA LEU A 76 10.49 17.93 -2.25
C LEU A 76 9.41 18.86 -2.82
N LYS A 77 8.15 18.42 -2.87
CA LYS A 77 7.03 19.25 -3.33
C LYS A 77 6.84 20.52 -2.49
N SER A 78 6.88 20.40 -1.16
CA SER A 78 6.79 21.57 -0.28
C SER A 78 7.98 22.54 -0.39
N LYS A 79 9.10 22.12 -1.02
CA LYS A 79 10.21 23.01 -1.35
C LYS A 79 10.06 23.67 -2.71
N GLU A 80 9.44 22.99 -3.68
CA GLU A 80 9.16 23.56 -5.02
C GLU A 80 8.05 24.61 -4.98
N GLU A 81 7.13 24.54 -4.02
CA GLU A 81 6.07 25.53 -3.79
C GLU A 81 6.55 26.80 -3.03
N LYS A 82 7.85 26.90 -2.69
CA LYS A 82 8.48 28.06 -2.04
C LYS A 82 9.40 28.81 -2.99
#